data_AF-A0A6B3FHI2-F1
#
_entry.id   AF-A0A6B3FHI2-F1
#
_cell.length_a   1.000
_cell.length_b   1.000
_cell.length_c   1.000
_cell.angle_alpha   90.00
_cell.angle_beta   90.00
_cell.angle_gamma   90.00
#
_symmetry.space_group_name_H-M   'P 1'
#
loop_
_entity.id
_entity.type
_entity.pdbx_description
1 polymer ?
#
loop_
_entity_poly.entity_id
_entity_poly.type
_entity_poly.pdbx_seq_one_letter_code
_entity_poly.pdbx_strand_id
1 'polypeptide(L)'
;ADALALGADAAALYLMLLALPDPTDRNCVRWTEWKPARIKKARAELAATDLVVEAKRSRAGRTLFLPCGWLERGAPGLPLETWKEGLYPVAGSARTLPHLPVPALYAAAWARVRGGDAPAFEELNTRATRKGRRR
;
A
#
# COMPACT_ATOMS: atom_id res chain seq x y z
N ALA A 1 14.63 3.29 -7.41
CA ALA A 1 15.12 1.93 -7.61
C ALA A 1 16.27 1.69 -6.61
N ASP A 2 17.40 2.35 -6.82
CA ASP A 2 18.63 2.19 -6.03
C ASP A 2 18.46 2.46 -4.53
N ALA A 3 17.69 3.49 -4.16
CA ALA A 3 17.46 3.84 -2.75
C ALA A 3 16.82 2.72 -1.91
N LEU A 4 16.15 1.75 -2.54
CA LEU A 4 15.55 0.59 -1.89
C LEU A 4 16.14 -0.73 -2.44
N ALA A 5 17.24 -0.66 -3.21
CA ALA A 5 17.82 -1.80 -3.91
C ALA A 5 16.81 -2.63 -4.74
N LEU A 6 15.82 -1.96 -5.33
CA LEU A 6 14.80 -2.56 -6.19
C LEU A 6 15.13 -2.34 -7.67
N GLY A 7 14.74 -3.30 -8.51
CA GLY A 7 14.60 -3.11 -9.94
C GLY A 7 13.53 -2.06 -10.28
N ALA A 8 13.64 -1.48 -11.47
CA ALA A 8 12.76 -0.38 -11.90
C ALA A 8 11.27 -0.75 -11.87
N ASP A 9 10.92 -1.97 -12.23
CA ASP A 9 9.53 -2.43 -12.26
C ASP A 9 8.94 -2.61 -10.86
N ALA A 10 9.70 -3.23 -9.94
CA ALA A 10 9.31 -3.36 -8.54
C ALA A 10 9.17 -1.98 -7.90
N ALA A 11 10.11 -1.07 -8.14
CA ALA A 11 10.04 0.31 -7.66
C ALA A 11 8.80 1.06 -8.19
N ALA A 12 8.44 0.88 -9.47
CA ALA A 12 7.24 1.48 -10.05
C ALA A 12 5.95 0.94 -9.41
N LEU A 13 5.85 -0.39 -9.20
CA LEU A 13 4.71 -0.99 -8.49
C LEU A 13 4.62 -0.51 -7.05
N TYR A 14 5.76 -0.36 -6.36
CA TYR A 14 5.77 0.16 -5.00
C TYR A 14 5.25 1.60 -4.93
N LEU A 15 5.64 2.47 -5.86
CA LEU A 15 5.09 3.82 -5.95
C LEU A 15 3.58 3.82 -6.24
N MET A 16 3.09 2.92 -7.10
CA MET A 16 1.65 2.74 -7.33
C MET A 16 0.92 2.33 -6.04
N LEU A 17 1.48 1.39 -5.28
CA LEU A 17 0.91 0.95 -4.00
C LEU A 17 0.93 2.06 -2.95
N LEU A 18 2.00 2.85 -2.88
CA LEU A 18 2.11 3.99 -1.96
C LEU A 18 1.07 5.06 -2.28
N ALA A 19 0.97 5.47 -3.54
CA ALA A 19 0.27 6.70 -3.90
C ALA A 19 -1.16 6.49 -4.36
N LEU A 20 -1.43 5.51 -5.22
CA LEU A 20 -2.72 5.47 -5.93
C LEU A 20 -3.85 5.02 -4.99
N PRO A 21 -5.07 5.56 -5.18
CA PRO A 21 -6.21 5.23 -4.32
C PRO A 21 -6.69 3.79 -4.50
N ASP A 22 -6.68 3.27 -5.73
CA ASP A 22 -7.17 1.93 -6.06
C ASP A 22 -6.20 1.13 -6.95
N PRO A 23 -4.97 0.82 -6.48
CA PRO A 23 -3.98 0.07 -7.23
C PRO A 23 -4.30 -1.44 -7.23
N THR A 24 -5.49 -1.81 -7.70
CA THR A 24 -5.88 -3.22 -7.90
C THR A 24 -4.93 -3.88 -8.91
N ASP A 25 -4.75 -5.20 -8.86
CA ASP A 25 -3.90 -5.91 -9.81
C ASP A 25 -4.34 -5.64 -11.26
N ARG A 26 -5.65 -5.56 -11.50
CA ARG A 26 -6.23 -5.22 -12.80
C ARG A 26 -5.84 -3.81 -13.26
N ASN A 27 -5.94 -2.82 -12.36
CA ASN A 27 -5.60 -1.44 -12.68
C ASN A 27 -4.10 -1.29 -12.95
N CYS A 28 -3.24 -1.92 -12.12
CA CYS A 28 -1.79 -1.91 -12.32
C CYS A 28 -1.40 -2.48 -13.69
N VAL A 29 -2.00 -3.61 -14.10
CA VAL A 29 -1.80 -4.15 -15.46
C VAL A 29 -2.28 -3.18 -16.53
N ARG A 30 -3.48 -2.62 -16.36
CA ARG A 30 -4.08 -1.69 -17.32
C ARG A 30 -3.25 -0.43 -17.54
N TRP A 31 -2.73 0.17 -16.47
CA TRP A 31 -1.98 1.43 -16.55
C TRP A 31 -0.54 1.26 -17.04
N THR A 32 0.06 0.10 -16.76
CA THR A 32 1.44 -0.19 -17.18
C THR A 32 1.53 -0.84 -18.54
N GLU A 33 0.44 -1.46 -19.00
CA GLU A 33 0.38 -2.31 -20.20
C GLU A 33 1.42 -3.45 -20.17
N TRP A 34 1.86 -3.83 -18.97
CA TRP A 34 2.87 -4.87 -18.82
C TRP A 34 2.31 -6.25 -19.11
N LYS A 35 3.13 -7.06 -19.80
CA LYS A 35 2.84 -8.48 -20.00
C LYS A 35 2.77 -9.21 -18.64
N PRO A 36 1.96 -10.28 -18.52
CA PRO A 36 1.78 -11.01 -17.25
C PRO A 36 3.08 -11.47 -16.58
N ALA A 37 4.07 -11.90 -17.36
CA ALA A 37 5.36 -12.33 -16.81
C ALA A 37 6.14 -11.19 -16.13
N ARG A 38 6.10 -9.98 -16.70
CA ARG A 38 6.80 -8.80 -16.16
C ARG A 38 6.19 -8.37 -14.83
N ILE A 39 4.86 -8.26 -14.77
CA ILE A 39 4.20 -7.88 -13.52
C ILE A 39 4.35 -8.95 -12.43
N LYS A 40 4.33 -10.24 -12.81
CA LYS A 40 4.59 -11.34 -11.86
C LYS A 40 5.99 -11.25 -11.26
N LYS A 41 7.00 -10.98 -12.09
CA LYS A 41 8.39 -10.80 -11.62
C LYS A 41 8.52 -9.63 -10.65
N ALA A 42 7.98 -8.46 -11.03
CA ALA A 42 8.04 -7.26 -10.20
C ALA A 42 7.32 -7.43 -8.85
N ARG A 43 6.18 -8.13 -8.83
CA ARG A 43 5.47 -8.46 -7.59
C ARG A 43 6.24 -9.45 -6.71
N ALA A 44 6.82 -10.49 -7.31
CA ALA A 44 7.63 -11.46 -6.58
C ALA A 44 8.85 -10.79 -5.92
N GLU A 45 9.49 -9.86 -6.64
CA GLU A 45 10.58 -9.06 -6.11
C GLU A 45 10.14 -8.20 -4.92
N LEU A 46 8.99 -7.49 -5.04
CA LEU A 46 8.46 -6.72 -3.91
C LEU A 46 8.09 -7.60 -2.71
N ALA A 47 7.46 -8.75 -2.94
CA ALA A 47 7.08 -9.70 -1.89
C ALA A 47 8.28 -10.29 -1.15
N ALA A 48 9.48 -10.25 -1.73
CA ALA A 48 10.72 -10.66 -1.07
C ALA A 48 11.33 -9.57 -0.17
N THR A 49 10.70 -8.39 -0.08
CA THR A 49 11.10 -7.28 0.80
C THR A 49 10.16 -7.12 1.98
N ASP A 50 10.53 -6.29 2.95
CA ASP A 50 9.68 -5.88 4.09
C ASP A 50 8.80 -4.65 3.77
N LEU A 51 8.92 -4.07 2.57
CA LEU A 51 8.17 -2.89 2.15
C LEU A 51 6.68 -3.14 1.93
N VAL A 52 6.29 -4.41 1.77
CA VAL A 52 4.91 -4.85 1.56
C VAL A 52 4.64 -6.12 2.34
N VAL A 53 3.36 -6.41 2.56
CA VAL A 53 2.89 -7.68 3.12
C VAL A 53 1.94 -8.37 2.15
N GLU A 54 2.03 -9.70 2.12
CA GLU A 54 1.02 -10.53 1.46
C GLU A 54 -0.17 -10.74 2.38
N ALA A 55 -1.36 -10.35 1.92
CA ALA A 55 -2.59 -10.52 2.68
C ALA A 55 -3.80 -10.72 1.75
N LYS A 56 -4.94 -11.06 2.35
CA LYS A 56 -6.23 -11.05 1.67
C LYS A 56 -7.13 -10.02 2.34
N ARG A 57 -7.48 -8.97 1.59
CA ARG A 57 -8.42 -7.93 2.03
C ARG A 57 -9.65 -7.93 1.14
N SER A 58 -10.82 -7.81 1.74
CA SER A 58 -12.09 -7.78 1.00
C SER A 58 -12.10 -6.60 0.03
N ARG A 59 -12.59 -6.83 -1.20
CA ARG A 59 -12.78 -5.80 -2.23
C ARG A 59 -11.50 -5.06 -2.69
N ALA A 60 -10.31 -5.48 -2.25
CA ALA A 60 -9.04 -4.84 -2.62
C ALA A 60 -8.51 -5.21 -4.01
N GLY A 61 -8.86 -6.40 -4.51
CA GLY A 61 -8.48 -6.85 -5.86
C GLY A 61 -6.96 -6.98 -6.10
N ARG A 62 -6.17 -7.18 -5.05
CA ARG A 62 -4.71 -7.37 -5.06
C ARG A 62 -4.27 -8.23 -3.87
N THR A 63 -3.01 -8.67 -3.86
CA THR A 63 -2.43 -9.46 -2.74
C THR A 63 -1.31 -8.75 -1.97
N LEU A 64 -0.70 -7.71 -2.55
CA LEU A 64 0.35 -6.92 -1.90
C LEU A 64 -0.24 -5.64 -1.30
N PHE A 65 0.15 -5.34 -0.06
CA PHE A 65 -0.33 -4.20 0.71
C PHE A 65 0.81 -3.51 1.43
N LEU A 66 0.66 -2.22 1.71
CA LEU A 66 1.60 -1.54 2.61
C LEU A 66 1.45 -2.11 4.04
N PRO A 67 2.53 -2.24 4.80
CA PRO A 67 2.47 -2.73 6.18
C PRO A 67 1.88 -1.65 7.09
N CYS A 68 0.57 -1.43 7.07
CA CYS A 68 -0.11 -0.42 7.89
C CYS A 68 -1.58 -0.77 8.12
N GLY A 69 -2.31 0.16 8.76
CA GLY A 69 -3.74 0.03 9.02
C GLY A 69 -4.58 -0.11 7.73
N TRP A 70 -5.77 -0.68 7.90
CA TRP A 70 -6.71 -0.92 6.81
C TRP A 70 -8.04 -0.21 7.08
N LEU A 71 -8.43 0.69 6.19
CA LEU A 71 -9.66 1.44 6.26
C LEU A 71 -10.74 0.76 5.42
N GLU A 72 -11.67 0.08 6.08
CA GLU A 72 -12.88 -0.47 5.44
C GLU A 72 -13.84 0.64 5.02
N ARG A 73 -14.45 0.49 3.83
CA ARG A 73 -15.31 1.53 3.24
C ARG A 73 -16.52 0.97 2.51
N GLY A 74 -17.64 1.68 2.61
CA GLY A 74 -18.86 1.40 1.87
C GLY A 74 -18.72 1.70 0.37
N ALA A 75 -19.46 0.95 -0.47
CA ALA A 75 -19.54 1.25 -1.90
C ALA A 75 -20.16 2.64 -2.16
N PRO A 76 -19.76 3.35 -3.24
CA PRO A 76 -18.82 2.94 -4.30
C PRO A 76 -17.33 3.06 -3.94
N GLY A 77 -17.00 3.57 -2.76
CA GLY A 77 -15.65 3.67 -2.24
C GLY A 77 -15.00 2.30 -2.07
N LEU A 78 -13.72 2.23 -2.40
CA LEU A 78 -12.91 1.04 -2.14
C LEU A 78 -12.19 1.21 -0.81
N PRO A 79 -12.04 0.11 -0.04
CA PRO A 79 -11.13 0.07 1.09
C PRO A 79 -9.69 0.44 0.68
N LEU A 80 -8.94 1.02 1.61
CA LEU A 80 -7.56 1.48 1.36
C LEU A 80 -6.70 1.37 2.61
N GLU A 81 -5.39 1.45 2.42
CA GLU A 81 -4.42 1.61 3.50
C GLU A 81 -4.57 2.98 4.19
N THR A 82 -4.63 3.01 5.52
CA THR A 82 -4.82 4.26 6.30
C THR A 82 -3.70 5.28 6.06
N TRP A 83 -2.49 4.80 5.76
CA TRP A 83 -1.34 5.67 5.45
C TRP A 83 -1.62 6.68 4.30
N LYS A 84 -2.50 6.30 3.36
CA LYS A 84 -2.88 7.12 2.21
C LYS A 84 -3.80 8.29 2.55
N GLU A 85 -4.42 8.30 3.73
CA GLU A 85 -5.26 9.42 4.17
C GLU A 85 -4.46 10.74 4.27
N GLY A 86 -3.14 10.65 4.48
CA GLY A 86 -2.25 11.83 4.42
C GLY A 86 -1.85 12.29 3.02
N LEU A 87 -2.30 11.63 1.95
CA LEU A 87 -1.98 12.03 0.56
C LEU A 87 -3.13 12.74 -0.16
N TYR A 88 -4.37 12.48 0.24
CA TYR A 88 -5.56 13.10 -0.33
C TYR A 88 -6.76 12.91 0.59
N PRO A 89 -7.78 13.78 0.50
CA PRO A 89 -8.99 13.63 1.28
C PRO A 89 -9.70 12.32 0.98
N VAL A 90 -9.97 11.55 2.02
CA VAL A 90 -10.79 10.33 1.96
C VAL A 90 -12.09 10.63 2.70
N ALA A 91 -13.22 10.63 1.98
CA ALA A 91 -14.50 11.02 2.54
C ALA A 91 -15.55 9.92 2.34
N GLY A 92 -16.10 9.42 3.46
CA GLY A 92 -17.22 8.48 3.50
C GLY A 92 -17.07 7.32 2.51
N SER A 93 -18.14 7.08 1.73
CA SER A 93 -18.21 6.03 0.71
C SER A 93 -17.97 6.51 -0.72
N ALA A 94 -17.57 7.77 -0.95
CA ALA A 94 -17.31 8.27 -2.32
C ALA A 94 -16.07 7.62 -2.95
N ARG A 95 -15.96 7.56 -4.28
CA ARG A 95 -14.68 7.15 -4.88
C ARG A 95 -13.61 8.20 -4.59
N THR A 96 -12.43 7.74 -4.17
CA THR A 96 -11.31 8.64 -3.89
C THR A 96 -10.66 9.04 -5.20
N LEU A 97 -10.59 10.34 -5.47
CA LEU A 97 -9.96 10.91 -6.66
C LEU A 97 -8.73 11.71 -6.24
N PRO A 98 -7.55 11.44 -6.82
CA PRO A 98 -6.37 12.25 -6.55
C PRO A 98 -6.59 13.69 -7.00
N HIS A 99 -6.26 14.66 -6.14
CA HIS A 99 -6.34 16.09 -6.46
C HIS A 99 -5.05 16.62 -7.14
N LEU A 100 -4.02 15.77 -7.22
CA LEU A 100 -2.74 16.07 -7.87
C LEU A 100 -2.53 15.17 -9.08
N PRO A 101 -1.75 15.63 -10.08
CA PRO A 101 -1.24 14.76 -11.12
C PRO A 101 -0.48 13.56 -10.54
N VAL A 102 -0.59 12.39 -11.16
CA VAL A 102 0.03 11.15 -10.67
C VAL A 102 1.54 11.30 -10.37
N PRO A 103 2.37 11.96 -11.21
CA PRO A 103 3.79 12.15 -10.89
C PRO A 103 4.01 12.97 -9.61
N ALA A 104 3.21 14.02 -9.38
CA ALA A 104 3.28 14.82 -8.17
C ALA A 104 2.84 14.01 -6.94
N LEU A 105 1.85 13.13 -7.10
CA LEU A 105 1.42 12.23 -6.03
C LEU A 105 2.50 11.20 -5.67
N TYR A 106 3.21 10.64 -6.67
CA TYR A 106 4.37 9.77 -6.43
C TYR A 106 5.49 10.52 -5.70
N ALA A 107 5.80 11.75 -6.11
CA ALA A 107 6.81 12.56 -5.45
C ALA A 107 6.43 12.86 -3.99
N ALA A 108 5.17 13.23 -3.72
CA ALA A 108 4.68 13.51 -2.38
C ALA A 108 4.73 12.27 -1.48
N ALA A 109 4.27 11.12 -1.98
CA ALA A 109 4.33 9.85 -1.25
C ALA A 109 5.79 9.46 -0.94
N TRP A 110 6.69 9.59 -1.92
CA TRP A 110 8.10 9.26 -1.72
C TRP A 110 8.81 10.22 -0.76
N ALA A 111 8.46 11.51 -0.79
CA ALA A 111 9.00 12.49 0.14
C ALA A 111 8.64 12.16 1.60
N ARG A 112 7.41 11.69 1.87
CA ARG A 112 6.99 11.23 3.21
C ARG A 112 7.82 10.03 3.68
N VAL A 113 7.97 9.01 2.83
CA VAL A 113 8.80 7.83 3.14
C VAL A 113 10.25 8.24 3.45
N ARG A 114 10.83 9.11 2.64
CA ARG A 114 12.19 9.63 2.85
C ARG A 114 12.32 10.55 4.07
N GLY A 115 11.23 11.16 4.50
CA GLY A 115 11.12 11.98 5.70
C GLY A 115 10.86 11.18 6.98
N GLY A 116 10.88 9.83 6.92
CA GLY A 116 10.67 8.97 8.08
C GLY A 116 9.20 8.58 8.34
N ASP A 117 8.27 9.06 7.52
CA ASP A 117 6.85 8.68 7.55
C ASP A 117 6.59 7.57 6.52
N ALA A 118 7.29 6.45 6.69
CA ALA A 118 7.05 5.26 5.90
C ALA A 118 5.84 4.48 6.46
N PRO A 119 5.08 3.76 5.61
CA PRO A 119 4.04 2.87 6.10
C PRO A 119 4.65 1.85 7.07
N ALA A 120 4.10 1.77 8.27
CA ALA A 120 4.47 0.79 9.28
C ALA A 120 3.23 0.38 10.09
N PHE A 121 3.24 -0.85 10.62
CA PHE A 121 2.22 -1.25 11.58
C PHE A 121 2.43 -0.48 12.88
N GLU A 122 1.35 -0.11 13.55
CA GLU A 122 1.46 0.39 14.91
C GLU A 122 2.10 -0.69 15.80
N GLU A 123 3.18 -0.36 16.49
CA GLU A 123 3.79 -1.23 17.48
C GLU A 123 2.81 -1.42 18.66
N LEU A 124 2.06 -2.52 18.64
CA LEU A 124 1.26 -2.94 19.78
C LEU A 124 2.20 -3.39 20.90
N ASN A 125 2.54 -2.47 21.80
CA ASN A 125 3.34 -2.75 22.99
C ASN A 125 2.49 -3.55 24.01
N THR A 126 2.30 -4.83 23.72
CA THR A 126 1.56 -5.75 24.58
C THR A 126 2.43 -6.12 25.79
N ARG A 127 2.34 -5.33 26.86
CA ARG A 127 2.79 -5.80 28.18
C ARG A 127 1.96 -7.03 28.53
N ALA A 128 2.60 -8.21 28.50
CA ALA A 128 1.97 -9.47 28.81
C ALA A 128 1.41 -9.44 30.24
N THR A 129 0.09 -9.33 30.37
CA THR A 129 -0.60 -9.52 31.64
C THR A 129 -0.41 -10.97 32.07
N ARG A 130 0.50 -11.23 33.02
CA ARG A 130 0.59 -12.52 33.72
C ARG A 130 -0.75 -12.77 34.42
N LYS A 131 -1.60 -13.59 33.80
CA LYS A 131 -2.83 -14.06 34.45
C LYS A 131 -2.45 -15.18 35.42
N GLY A 132 -2.54 -14.88 36.71
CA GLY A 132 -2.22 -15.79 37.81
C GLY A 132 -3.02 -17.08 37.76
N ARG A 133 -2.29 -18.18 37.99
CA ARG A 133 -2.79 -19.54 38.21
C ARG A 133 -3.66 -19.56 39.47
N ARG A 134 -4.97 -19.81 39.34
CA ARG A 134 -5.80 -20.22 40.48
C ARG A 134 -5.77 -21.73 40.60
N ARG A 135 -5.58 -22.17 41.84
CA ARG A 135 -5.41 -23.53 42.34
C ARG A 135 -6.70 -24.34 42.24
#